data_AF-A0AAD3N0M4-F1
#
_entry.id   AF-A0AAD3N0M4-F1
#
_cell.length_a   1.000
_cell.length_b   1.000
_cell.length_c   1.000
_cell.angle_alpha   90.00
_cell.angle_beta   90.00
_cell.angle_gamma   90.00
#
_symmetry.space_group_name_H-M   'P 1'
#
loop_
_entity.id
_entity.type
_entity.pdbx_description
1 polymer ?
#
loop_
_entity_poly.entity_id
_entity_poly.type
_entity_poly.pdbx_seq_one_letter_code
_entity_poly.pdbx_strand_id
1 'polypeptide(L)'
;MKKFGQIVECNILLKKTPKETFSTIIDAYGEGSISLRSIQMDYRRFEAGEDIIHHRPRSGRPGVEIDEELVELVVKCPYLAAEKMGEYLNCSRSTVTRRLKALGYSYKLDIWLPYQLKEEHFQRRAALAEKLLKCATQLAKVWKRVMELRPPMTFKWRPVLLHDNARPHTAKSTRQAMEELRIPVLEHPAYSHRFSSIQTLTTVFQGQ
;
A
#
# COMPACT_ATOMS: atom_id res chain seq x y z
N MET A 1 -19.62 -12.80 31.68
CA MET A 1 -19.40 -14.19 32.12
C MET A 1 -17.96 -14.69 31.80
N LYS A 2 -16.93 -13.83 31.94
CA LYS A 2 -15.50 -14.23 31.80
C LYS A 2 -14.91 -14.85 33.08
N LYS A 3 -15.69 -14.91 34.17
CA LYS A 3 -15.17 -14.97 35.54
C LYS A 3 -14.89 -16.39 36.05
N PHE A 4 -15.55 -17.42 35.52
CA PHE A 4 -15.43 -18.77 36.10
C PHE A 4 -14.39 -19.66 35.40
N GLY A 5 -14.04 -19.42 34.14
CA GLY A 5 -13.05 -20.24 33.41
C GLY A 5 -11.69 -20.31 34.13
N GLN A 6 -11.19 -19.16 34.59
CA GLN A 6 -9.95 -19.09 35.39
C GLN A 6 -10.06 -19.82 36.73
N ILE A 7 -11.20 -19.70 37.42
CA ILE A 7 -11.43 -20.37 38.69
C ILE A 7 -11.50 -21.88 38.49
N VAL A 8 -12.17 -22.33 37.43
CA VAL A 8 -12.24 -23.74 37.06
C VAL A 8 -10.85 -24.27 36.72
N GLU A 9 -10.09 -23.55 35.90
CA GLU A 9 -8.69 -23.90 35.57
C GLU A 9 -7.82 -24.04 36.82
N CYS A 10 -7.85 -23.05 37.71
CA CYS A 10 -7.10 -23.11 38.97
C CYS A 10 -7.50 -24.31 39.83
N ASN A 11 -8.80 -24.63 39.93
CA ASN A 11 -9.24 -25.79 40.70
C ASN A 11 -8.87 -27.13 40.03
N ILE A 12 -8.82 -27.18 38.70
CA ILE A 12 -8.29 -28.35 37.95
C ILE A 12 -6.80 -28.54 38.26
N LEU A 13 -6.00 -27.46 38.24
CA LEU A 13 -4.57 -27.51 38.58
C LEU A 13 -4.32 -27.92 40.04
N LEU A 14 -5.23 -27.54 40.95
CA LEU A 14 -5.26 -27.99 42.34
C LEU A 14 -5.81 -29.43 42.50
N LYS A 15 -6.06 -30.15 41.41
CA LYS A 15 -6.56 -31.54 41.37
C LYS A 15 -7.90 -31.75 42.07
N LYS A 16 -8.76 -30.74 42.13
CA LYS A 16 -10.11 -30.84 42.70
C LYS A 16 -11.09 -31.44 41.70
N THR A 17 -12.10 -32.12 42.24
CA THR A 17 -13.17 -32.71 41.43
C THR A 17 -14.17 -31.65 40.95
N PRO A 18 -14.92 -31.89 39.86
CA PRO A 18 -15.92 -30.94 39.36
C PRO A 18 -16.98 -30.54 40.39
N LYS A 19 -17.33 -31.45 41.31
CA LYS A 19 -18.32 -31.19 42.37
C LYS A 19 -17.76 -30.27 43.45
N GLU A 20 -16.51 -30.47 43.86
CA GLU A 20 -15.83 -29.59 44.82
C GLU A 20 -15.64 -28.19 44.26
N THR A 21 -15.29 -28.09 42.98
CA THR A 21 -15.18 -26.81 42.26
C THR A 21 -16.54 -26.12 42.17
N PHE A 22 -17.62 -26.86 41.95
CA PHE A 22 -18.99 -26.32 41.97
C PHE A 22 -19.36 -25.75 43.35
N SER A 23 -19.17 -26.51 44.43
CA SER A 23 -19.43 -26.02 45.78
C SER A 23 -18.61 -24.78 46.11
N THR A 24 -17.30 -24.80 45.82
CA THR A 24 -16.41 -23.64 46.05
C THR A 24 -16.91 -22.38 45.33
N ILE A 25 -17.44 -22.52 44.12
CA ILE A 25 -17.96 -21.39 43.34
C ILE A 25 -19.31 -20.90 43.89
N ILE A 26 -20.21 -21.82 44.24
CA ILE A 26 -21.51 -21.46 44.83
C ILE A 26 -21.33 -20.79 46.19
N ASP A 27 -20.41 -21.28 47.02
CA ASP A 27 -20.12 -20.72 48.34
C ASP A 27 -19.55 -19.30 48.23
N ALA A 28 -18.72 -19.03 47.21
CA ALA A 28 -18.10 -17.72 47.02
C ALA A 28 -18.97 -16.70 46.26
N TYR A 29 -19.80 -17.15 45.31
CA TYR A 29 -20.54 -16.28 44.37
C TYR A 29 -22.07 -16.39 44.48
N GLY A 30 -22.59 -17.26 45.34
CA GLY A 30 -24.02 -17.47 45.57
C GLY A 30 -24.66 -18.50 44.64
N GLU A 31 -25.84 -18.97 45.05
CA GLU A 31 -26.68 -19.90 44.27
C GLU A 31 -27.09 -19.30 42.92
N GLY A 32 -27.08 -20.13 41.86
CA GLY A 32 -27.45 -19.71 40.50
C GLY A 32 -26.33 -19.05 39.68
N SER A 33 -25.13 -18.91 40.24
CA SER A 33 -23.97 -18.29 39.57
C SER A 33 -23.42 -19.08 38.37
N ILE A 34 -23.31 -20.40 38.50
CA ILE A 34 -22.92 -21.34 37.45
C ILE A 34 -23.66 -22.67 37.64
N SER A 35 -23.87 -23.44 36.58
CA SER A 35 -24.44 -24.79 36.69
C SER A 35 -23.33 -25.85 36.83
N LEU A 36 -23.62 -26.94 37.54
CA LEU A 36 -22.70 -28.10 37.61
C LEU A 36 -22.36 -28.64 36.21
N ARG A 37 -23.33 -28.60 35.28
CA ARG A 37 -23.15 -29.02 33.88
C ARG A 37 -22.11 -28.15 33.15
N SER A 38 -22.11 -26.84 33.42
CA SER A 38 -21.13 -25.91 32.84
C SER A 38 -19.71 -26.24 33.31
N ILE A 39 -19.52 -26.51 34.60
CA ILE A 39 -18.21 -26.90 35.16
C ILE A 39 -17.75 -28.25 34.58
N GLN A 40 -18.63 -29.25 34.53
CA GLN A 40 -18.30 -30.55 33.91
C GLN A 40 -17.97 -30.43 32.42
N MET A 41 -18.57 -29.49 31.70
CA MET A 41 -18.23 -29.20 30.31
C MET A 41 -16.86 -28.54 30.20
N ASP A 42 -16.53 -27.60 31.09
CA ASP A 42 -15.22 -26.96 31.12
C ASP A 42 -14.10 -27.95 31.50
N TYR A 43 -14.32 -28.87 32.44
CA TYR A 43 -13.39 -29.97 32.72
C TYR A 43 -13.14 -30.85 31.49
N ARG A 44 -14.19 -31.24 30.76
CA ARG A 44 -14.05 -32.01 29.51
C ARG A 44 -13.31 -31.25 28.42
N ARG A 45 -13.56 -29.95 28.29
CA ARG A 45 -12.86 -29.07 27.34
C ARG A 45 -11.38 -28.94 27.69
N PHE A 46 -11.06 -28.81 28.98
CA PHE A 46 -9.69 -28.78 29.47
C PHE A 46 -8.96 -30.10 29.22
N GLU A 47 -9.59 -31.25 29.50
CA GLU A 47 -9.05 -32.58 29.19
C GLU A 47 -8.82 -32.79 27.69
N ALA A 48 -9.66 -32.19 26.85
CA ALA A 48 -9.49 -32.17 25.40
C ALA A 48 -8.42 -31.16 24.91
N GLY A 49 -7.75 -30.45 25.83
CA GLY A 49 -6.73 -29.45 25.51
C GLY A 49 -7.28 -28.14 24.94
N GLU A 50 -8.58 -27.86 25.10
CA GLU A 50 -9.18 -26.61 24.66
C GLU A 50 -9.01 -25.49 25.69
N ASP A 51 -8.91 -24.26 25.20
CA ASP A 51 -8.95 -23.06 26.03
C ASP A 51 -10.36 -22.86 26.64
N ILE A 52 -10.42 -22.98 27.96
CA ILE A 52 -11.64 -22.79 28.76
C ILE A 52 -11.86 -21.35 29.20
N ILE A 53 -10.80 -20.52 29.19
CA ILE A 53 -10.84 -19.12 29.63
C ILE A 53 -11.48 -18.26 28.54
N HIS A 54 -11.14 -18.51 27.28
CA HIS A 54 -11.66 -17.74 26.17
C HIS A 54 -12.87 -18.42 25.51
N HIS A 55 -13.81 -17.61 25.05
CA HIS A 55 -14.91 -18.12 24.25
C HIS A 55 -14.37 -18.52 22.88
N ARG A 56 -14.88 -19.64 22.36
CA ARG A 56 -14.69 -19.98 20.95
C ARG A 56 -15.15 -18.82 20.06
N PRO A 57 -14.49 -18.62 18.90
CA PRO A 57 -15.00 -17.70 17.91
C PRO A 57 -16.44 -18.07 17.59
N ARG A 58 -17.34 -17.09 17.65
CA ARG A 58 -18.73 -17.28 17.27
C ARG A 58 -18.77 -17.43 15.75
N SER A 59 -19.62 -18.32 15.24
CA SER A 59 -19.83 -18.54 13.80
C SER A 59 -20.26 -17.27 13.04
N GLY A 60 -20.77 -16.26 13.75
CA GLY A 60 -21.15 -14.99 13.17
C GLY A 60 -22.32 -15.11 12.18
N ARG A 61 -22.65 -13.99 11.53
CA ARG A 61 -23.57 -13.99 10.38
C ARG A 61 -22.77 -14.40 9.14
N PRO A 62 -23.25 -15.32 8.28
CA PRO A 62 -22.57 -15.66 7.04
C PRO A 62 -22.31 -14.39 6.22
N GLY A 63 -21.09 -14.27 5.70
CA GLY A 63 -20.69 -13.15 4.85
C GLY A 63 -21.43 -13.18 3.53
N VAL A 64 -21.55 -12.02 2.89
CA VAL A 64 -21.96 -11.93 1.49
C VAL A 64 -20.72 -12.21 0.65
N GLU A 65 -20.74 -13.26 -0.17
CA GLU A 65 -19.64 -13.65 -1.07
C GLU A 65 -19.71 -12.81 -2.35
N ILE A 66 -19.13 -11.62 -2.33
CA ILE A 66 -19.07 -10.71 -3.49
C ILE A 66 -17.65 -10.28 -3.84
N ASP A 67 -16.62 -10.81 -3.16
CA ASP A 67 -15.26 -10.26 -3.27
C ASP A 67 -14.66 -10.46 -4.65
N GLU A 68 -14.87 -11.61 -5.27
CA GLU A 68 -14.34 -11.92 -6.61
C GLU A 68 -14.93 -10.96 -7.66
N GLU A 69 -16.26 -10.86 -7.71
CA GLU A 69 -16.98 -9.97 -8.61
C GLU A 69 -16.66 -8.49 -8.36
N LEU A 70 -16.49 -8.11 -7.08
CA LEU A 70 -16.12 -6.76 -6.69
C LEU A 70 -14.71 -6.39 -7.15
N VAL A 71 -13.75 -7.32 -7.02
CA VAL A 71 -12.37 -7.11 -7.51
C VAL A 71 -12.36 -6.97 -9.03
N GLU A 72 -13.09 -7.83 -9.75
CA GLU A 72 -13.19 -7.73 -11.21
C GLU A 72 -13.76 -6.37 -11.64
N LEU A 73 -14.82 -5.90 -10.97
CA LEU A 73 -15.45 -4.63 -11.26
C LEU A 73 -14.51 -3.44 -11.01
N VAL A 74 -13.72 -3.47 -9.92
CA VAL A 74 -12.75 -2.42 -9.60
C VAL A 74 -11.61 -2.38 -10.63
N VAL A 75 -11.12 -3.53 -11.10
CA VAL A 75 -10.06 -3.59 -12.12
C VAL A 75 -10.58 -3.03 -13.45
N LYS A 76 -11.80 -3.37 -13.84
CA LYS A 76 -12.41 -2.92 -15.08
C LYS A 76 -12.76 -1.43 -15.06
N CYS A 77 -13.29 -0.94 -13.93
CA CYS A 77 -13.78 0.44 -13.79
C CYS A 77 -13.39 1.02 -12.41
N PRO A 78 -12.14 1.49 -12.24
CA PRO A 78 -11.65 2.01 -10.96
C PRO A 78 -12.40 3.25 -10.45
N TYR A 79 -13.03 4.00 -11.37
CA TYR A 79 -13.74 5.25 -11.10
C TYR A 79 -15.19 5.07 -10.68
N LEU A 80 -15.69 3.84 -10.66
CA LEU A 80 -17.09 3.59 -10.39
C LEU A 80 -17.43 3.93 -8.93
N ALA A 81 -18.57 4.57 -8.71
CA ALA A 81 -19.03 4.88 -7.37
C ALA A 81 -19.46 3.61 -6.63
N ALA A 82 -19.20 3.53 -5.31
CA ALA A 82 -19.60 2.39 -4.49
C ALA A 82 -21.11 2.13 -4.48
N GLU A 83 -21.92 3.16 -4.78
CA GLU A 83 -23.37 3.03 -4.95
C GLU A 83 -23.72 2.27 -6.24
N LYS A 84 -23.09 2.63 -7.37
CA LYS A 84 -23.24 1.91 -8.63
C LYS A 84 -22.69 0.49 -8.57
N MET A 85 -21.55 0.29 -7.90
CA MET A 85 -21.05 -1.06 -7.61
C MET A 85 -22.08 -1.88 -6.81
N GLY A 86 -22.77 -1.25 -5.86
CA GLY A 86 -23.83 -1.89 -5.09
C GLY A 86 -25.03 -2.29 -5.95
N GLU A 87 -25.45 -1.44 -6.89
CA GLU A 87 -26.50 -1.75 -7.87
C GLU A 87 -26.11 -2.98 -8.72
N TYR A 88 -24.87 -3.04 -9.24
CA TYR A 88 -24.40 -4.16 -10.06
C TYR A 88 -24.30 -5.47 -9.28
N LEU A 89 -23.80 -5.42 -8.04
CA LEU A 89 -23.58 -6.59 -7.18
C LEU A 89 -24.78 -6.91 -6.29
N ASN A 90 -25.92 -6.24 -6.53
CA ASN A 90 -27.15 -6.35 -5.74
C ASN A 90 -26.91 -6.28 -4.21
N CYS A 91 -26.08 -5.33 -3.78
CA CYS A 91 -25.71 -5.17 -2.38
C CYS A 91 -25.69 -3.70 -1.95
N SER A 92 -25.77 -3.45 -0.64
CA SER A 92 -25.74 -2.07 -0.14
C SER A 92 -24.38 -1.40 -0.40
N ARG A 93 -24.39 -0.09 -0.65
CA ARG A 93 -23.16 0.74 -0.74
C ARG A 93 -22.22 0.56 0.45
N SER A 94 -22.78 0.36 1.65
CA SER A 94 -22.04 0.08 2.88
C SER A 94 -21.33 -1.27 2.85
N THR A 95 -21.94 -2.30 2.26
CA THR A 95 -21.32 -3.61 2.04
C THR A 95 -20.11 -3.46 1.13
N VAL A 96 -20.26 -2.82 -0.03
CA VAL A 96 -19.16 -2.54 -0.99
C VAL A 96 -18.00 -1.85 -0.28
N THR A 97 -18.26 -0.74 0.42
CA THR A 97 -17.21 0.05 1.09
C THR A 97 -16.48 -0.77 2.15
N ARG A 98 -17.21 -1.58 2.93
CA ARG A 98 -16.62 -2.45 3.96
C ARG A 98 -15.76 -3.55 3.34
N ARG A 99 -16.22 -4.19 2.27
CA ARG A 99 -15.47 -5.27 1.58
C ARG A 99 -14.23 -4.72 0.87
N LEU A 100 -14.33 -3.59 0.17
CA LEU A 100 -13.16 -2.92 -0.42
C LEU A 100 -12.08 -2.62 0.63
N LYS A 101 -12.46 -2.09 1.80
CA LYS A 101 -11.52 -1.86 2.90
C LYS A 101 -10.91 -3.16 3.45
N ALA A 102 -11.71 -4.22 3.59
CA ALA A 102 -11.22 -5.52 4.06
C ALA A 102 -10.24 -6.17 3.07
N LEU A 103 -10.41 -5.92 1.77
CA LEU A 103 -9.51 -6.34 0.69
C LEU A 103 -8.27 -5.43 0.54
N GLY A 104 -8.16 -4.36 1.34
CA GLY A 104 -7.02 -3.44 1.30
C GLY A 104 -7.12 -2.31 0.26
N TYR A 105 -8.26 -2.17 -0.42
CA TYR A 105 -8.47 -1.04 -1.32
C TYR A 105 -8.73 0.26 -0.54
N SER A 106 -8.17 1.35 -1.05
CA SER A 106 -8.37 2.71 -0.54
C SER A 106 -8.75 3.64 -1.68
N TYR A 107 -9.63 4.60 -1.40
CA TYR A 107 -9.98 5.63 -2.36
C TYR A 107 -8.81 6.61 -2.48
N LYS A 108 -8.37 6.86 -3.72
CA LYS A 108 -7.37 7.87 -4.05
C LYS A 108 -7.92 8.73 -5.17
N LEU A 109 -7.71 10.03 -5.05
CA LEU A 109 -7.96 10.95 -6.14
C LEU A 109 -6.94 10.73 -7.25
N ASP A 110 -7.38 10.88 -8.49
CA ASP A 110 -6.48 10.86 -9.62
C ASP A 110 -5.46 12.00 -9.53
N ILE A 111 -4.29 11.75 -10.10
CA ILE A 111 -3.29 12.79 -10.29
C ILE A 111 -3.75 13.66 -11.46
N TRP A 112 -3.91 14.96 -11.21
CA TRP A 112 -4.18 15.89 -12.28
C TRP A 112 -3.01 15.95 -13.26
N LEU A 113 -3.29 15.71 -14.55
CA LEU A 113 -2.33 15.87 -15.62
C LEU A 113 -2.69 17.12 -16.43
N PRO A 114 -1.77 18.11 -16.55
CA PRO A 114 -2.08 19.38 -17.23
C PRO A 114 -2.36 19.25 -18.73
N TYR A 115 -2.02 18.12 -19.34
CA TYR A 115 -2.05 17.94 -20.79
C TYR A 115 -2.66 16.60 -21.14
N GLN A 116 -3.50 16.57 -22.18
CA GLN A 116 -3.94 15.34 -22.83
C GLN A 116 -2.90 14.95 -23.88
N LEU A 117 -2.10 13.94 -23.55
CA LEU A 117 -1.01 13.47 -24.42
C LEU A 117 -1.57 12.58 -25.54
N LYS A 118 -1.04 12.76 -26.75
CA LYS A 118 -1.24 11.84 -27.88
C LYS A 118 -0.25 10.68 -27.79
N GLU A 119 -0.58 9.58 -28.46
CA GLU A 119 0.28 8.37 -28.52
C GLU A 119 1.73 8.69 -28.92
N GLU A 120 1.91 9.57 -29.92
CA GLU A 120 3.24 10.01 -30.36
C GLU A 120 4.09 10.63 -29.25
N HIS A 121 3.45 11.37 -28.33
CA HIS A 121 4.14 11.98 -27.20
C HIS A 121 4.56 10.93 -26.17
N PHE A 122 3.74 9.91 -25.93
CA PHE A 122 4.08 8.78 -25.06
C PHE A 122 5.29 8.02 -25.59
N GLN A 123 5.26 7.66 -26.88
CA GLN A 123 6.34 6.90 -27.51
C GLN A 123 7.67 7.67 -27.47
N ARG A 124 7.67 8.97 -27.81
CA ARG A 124 8.89 9.80 -27.73
C ARG A 124 9.42 9.91 -26.30
N ARG A 125 8.53 10.04 -25.31
CA ARG A 125 8.92 10.11 -23.89
C ARG A 125 9.51 8.79 -23.39
N ALA A 126 8.89 7.67 -23.73
CA ALA A 126 9.36 6.34 -23.34
C ALA A 126 10.74 6.05 -23.96
N ALA A 127 10.90 6.28 -25.27
CA ALA A 127 12.16 6.07 -25.97
C ALA A 127 13.29 6.93 -25.41
N LEU A 128 13.03 8.22 -25.10
CA LEU A 128 14.03 9.07 -24.48
C LEU A 128 14.39 8.57 -23.06
N ALA A 129 13.40 8.23 -22.24
CA ALA A 129 13.64 7.75 -20.88
C ALA A 129 14.51 6.48 -20.88
N GLU A 130 14.25 5.55 -21.80
CA GLU A 130 15.03 4.33 -21.98
C GLU A 130 16.48 4.64 -22.40
N LYS A 131 16.65 5.54 -23.39
CA LYS A 131 17.98 6.02 -23.84
C LYS A 131 18.76 6.63 -22.68
N LEU A 132 18.14 7.51 -21.89
CA LEU A 132 18.76 8.16 -20.74
C LEU A 132 19.12 7.17 -19.64
N LEU A 133 18.25 6.21 -19.34
CA LEU A 133 18.52 5.16 -18.33
C LEU A 133 19.71 4.29 -18.72
N LYS A 134 19.78 3.90 -20.00
CA LYS A 134 20.92 3.16 -20.55
C LYS A 134 22.22 3.96 -20.42
N CYS A 135 22.21 5.24 -20.77
CA CYS A 135 23.37 6.10 -20.60
C CYS A 135 23.77 6.27 -19.13
N ALA A 136 22.82 6.46 -18.22
CA ALA A 136 23.09 6.62 -16.79
C ALA A 136 23.76 5.38 -16.18
N THR A 137 23.25 4.18 -16.50
CA THR A 137 23.84 2.92 -16.01
C THR A 137 25.24 2.67 -16.58
N GLN A 138 25.48 3.02 -17.84
CA GLN A 138 26.81 2.96 -18.45
C GLN A 138 27.78 3.96 -17.79
N LEU A 139 27.35 5.21 -17.60
CA LEU A 139 28.13 6.24 -16.92
C LEU A 139 28.49 5.83 -15.50
N ALA A 140 27.56 5.22 -14.74
CA ALA A 140 27.85 4.74 -13.39
C ALA A 140 28.97 3.67 -13.38
N LYS A 141 28.95 2.74 -14.34
CA LYS A 141 30.01 1.71 -14.48
C LYS A 141 31.36 2.33 -14.86
N VAL A 142 31.35 3.23 -15.84
CA VAL A 142 32.57 3.95 -16.26
C VAL A 142 33.12 4.79 -15.12
N TRP A 143 32.26 5.51 -14.41
CA TRP A 143 32.63 6.35 -13.27
C TRP A 143 33.30 5.54 -12.18
N LYS A 144 32.72 4.41 -11.78
CA LYS A 144 33.32 3.48 -10.82
C LYS A 144 34.72 3.05 -11.26
N ARG A 145 34.87 2.68 -12.55
CA ARG A 145 36.15 2.24 -13.11
C ARG A 145 37.18 3.37 -13.21
N VAL A 146 36.76 4.58 -13.53
CA VAL A 146 37.62 5.78 -13.58
C VAL A 146 38.13 6.11 -12.17
N MET A 147 37.25 6.06 -11.16
CA MET A 147 37.63 6.29 -9.77
C MET A 147 38.62 5.23 -9.25
N GLU A 148 38.51 3.97 -9.68
CA GLU A 148 39.48 2.91 -9.38
C GLU A 148 40.85 3.14 -10.05
N LEU A 149 40.86 3.58 -11.32
CA LEU A 149 42.08 3.63 -12.14
C LEU A 149 42.81 4.97 -12.10
N ARG A 150 42.16 6.07 -11.69
CA ARG A 150 42.77 7.41 -11.71
C ARG A 150 42.16 8.33 -10.63
N PRO A 151 42.84 8.53 -9.47
CA PRO A 151 42.45 9.54 -8.49
C PRO A 151 42.41 10.95 -9.11
N PRO A 152 41.56 11.86 -8.59
CA PRO A 152 41.11 13.04 -9.32
C PRO A 152 42.18 14.14 -9.36
N MET A 153 42.85 14.31 -10.50
CA MET A 153 43.71 15.48 -10.72
C MET A 153 43.48 16.20 -12.06
N THR A 154 42.79 15.59 -13.04
CA THR A 154 42.70 16.17 -14.40
C THR A 154 41.40 15.84 -15.17
N PHE A 155 40.24 15.78 -14.51
CA PHE A 155 38.98 15.65 -15.25
C PHE A 155 38.48 17.02 -15.76
N LYS A 156 38.58 17.24 -17.07
CA LYS A 156 37.95 18.40 -17.72
C LYS A 156 36.46 18.12 -17.88
N TRP A 157 35.65 18.60 -16.93
CA TRP A 157 34.20 18.49 -16.98
C TRP A 157 33.64 19.28 -18.17
N ARG A 158 32.80 18.62 -18.98
CA ARG A 158 31.97 19.29 -20.00
C ARG A 158 30.52 19.30 -19.49
N PRO A 159 29.95 20.47 -19.15
CA PRO A 159 28.56 20.54 -18.72
C PRO A 159 27.61 20.18 -19.87
N VAL A 160 26.56 19.42 -19.56
CA VAL A 160 25.45 19.14 -20.48
C VAL A 160 24.25 19.92 -20.00
N LEU A 161 23.64 20.71 -20.89
CA LEU A 161 22.52 21.58 -20.54
C LEU A 161 21.19 20.84 -20.70
N LEU A 162 20.38 20.84 -19.64
CA LEU A 162 18.98 20.39 -19.67
C LEU A 162 18.08 21.61 -19.43
N HIS A 163 17.21 21.91 -20.40
CA HIS A 163 16.22 22.99 -20.30
C HIS A 163 14.88 22.56 -20.91
N ASP A 164 13.81 23.32 -20.63
CA ASP A 164 12.50 23.11 -21.23
C ASP A 164 12.40 23.70 -22.66
N ASN A 165 11.42 23.26 -23.43
CA ASN A 165 11.24 23.66 -24.83
C ASN A 165 10.51 25.02 -25.00
N ALA A 166 10.65 25.94 -24.05
CA ALA A 166 10.04 27.26 -24.14
C ALA A 166 10.52 28.01 -25.41
N ARG A 167 9.68 28.91 -25.93
CA ARG A 167 10.00 29.71 -27.12
C ARG A 167 11.36 30.42 -27.08
N PRO A 168 11.77 31.09 -25.99
CA PRO A 168 13.11 31.69 -25.93
C PRO A 168 14.25 30.67 -25.97
N HIS A 169 14.05 29.46 -25.44
CA HIS A 169 15.08 28.41 -25.41
C HIS A 169 15.22 27.66 -26.74
N THR A 170 14.17 27.71 -27.57
CA THR A 170 14.14 27.09 -28.90
C THR A 170 14.30 28.09 -30.03
N ALA A 171 14.51 29.38 -29.71
CA ALA A 171 14.77 30.43 -30.69
C ALA A 171 16.08 30.17 -31.46
N LYS A 172 16.14 30.63 -32.71
CA LYS A 172 17.32 30.44 -33.58
C LYS A 172 18.58 31.07 -32.99
N SER A 173 18.48 32.29 -32.49
CA SER A 173 19.57 33.01 -31.83
C SER A 173 20.14 32.21 -30.65
N THR A 174 19.27 31.65 -29.81
CA THR A 174 19.66 30.84 -28.66
C THR A 174 20.36 29.54 -29.09
N ARG A 175 19.82 28.83 -30.09
CA ARG A 175 20.46 27.62 -30.62
C ARG A 175 21.84 27.91 -31.20
N GLN A 176 21.98 29.00 -31.95
CA GLN A 176 23.25 29.43 -32.52
C GLN A 176 24.26 29.76 -31.42
N ALA A 177 23.85 30.49 -30.39
CA ALA A 177 24.72 30.81 -29.25
C ALA A 177 25.17 29.54 -28.49
N MET A 178 24.28 28.55 -28.30
CA MET A 178 24.65 27.27 -27.66
C MET A 178 25.66 26.47 -28.49
N GLU A 179 25.52 26.50 -29.83
CA GLU A 179 26.45 25.86 -30.76
C GLU A 179 27.83 26.55 -30.76
N GLU A 180 27.85 27.89 -30.78
CA GLU A 180 29.07 28.70 -30.67
C GLU A 180 29.83 28.43 -29.35
N LEU A 181 29.09 28.30 -28.24
CA LEU A 181 29.65 27.98 -26.92
C LEU A 181 30.01 26.49 -26.75
N ARG A 182 29.71 25.64 -27.75
CA ARG A 182 29.93 24.17 -27.72
C ARG A 182 29.30 23.49 -26.50
N ILE A 183 28.15 23.98 -26.05
CA ILE A 183 27.42 23.42 -24.91
C ILE A 183 26.50 22.31 -25.44
N PRO A 184 26.73 21.03 -25.12
CA PRO A 184 25.83 19.95 -25.52
C PRO A 184 24.48 20.10 -24.79
N VAL A 185 23.40 20.12 -25.57
CA VAL A 185 22.03 20.20 -25.06
C VAL A 185 21.42 18.81 -25.01
N LEU A 186 20.83 18.45 -23.87
CA LEU A 186 20.09 17.20 -23.71
C LEU A 186 18.70 17.34 -24.34
N GLU A 187 18.31 16.34 -25.13
CA GLU A 187 16.97 16.26 -25.71
C GLU A 187 15.91 16.28 -24.59
N HIS A 188 14.90 17.14 -24.72
CA HIS A 188 13.76 17.20 -23.81
C HIS A 188 12.46 17.01 -24.61
N PRO A 189 11.58 16.05 -24.28
CA PRO A 189 10.35 15.82 -25.04
C PRO A 189 9.31 16.92 -24.74
N ALA A 190 8.33 17.07 -25.63
CA ALA A 190 7.18 17.92 -25.33
C ALA A 190 6.42 17.45 -24.07
N TYR A 191 5.77 18.37 -23.36
CA TYR A 191 4.88 18.12 -22.21
C TYR A 191 5.49 17.26 -21.09
N SER A 192 6.80 17.38 -20.90
CA SER A 192 7.62 16.49 -20.06
C SER A 192 8.04 17.14 -18.75
N HIS A 193 7.11 17.79 -18.05
CA HIS A 193 7.36 18.51 -16.79
C HIS A 193 8.14 17.66 -15.75
N ARG A 194 7.80 16.37 -15.62
CA ARG A 194 8.48 15.44 -14.69
C ARG A 194 9.93 15.10 -15.06
N PHE A 195 10.34 15.35 -16.30
CA PHE A 195 11.72 15.18 -16.76
C PHE A 195 12.55 16.48 -16.60
N SER A 196 11.94 17.59 -16.19
CA SER A 196 12.65 18.84 -15.92
C SER A 196 13.04 18.90 -14.44
N SER A 197 14.34 18.99 -14.16
CA SER A 197 14.88 18.99 -12.79
C SER A 197 14.38 20.18 -11.95
N ILE A 198 14.08 21.31 -12.59
CA ILE A 198 13.68 22.56 -11.94
C ILE A 198 12.23 22.51 -11.42
N GLN A 199 11.32 21.80 -12.09
CA GLN A 199 9.91 21.68 -11.67
C GLN A 199 9.69 20.60 -10.61
N THR A 200 10.59 19.61 -10.53
CA THR A 200 10.50 18.53 -9.52
C THR A 200 10.73 19.05 -8.10
N LEU A 201 11.61 20.05 -7.93
CA LEU A 201 11.87 20.67 -6.61
C LEU A 201 10.70 21.54 -6.12
N THR A 202 10.02 22.25 -7.02
CA THR A 202 8.88 23.11 -6.67
C THR A 202 7.66 22.30 -6.21
N THR A 203 7.45 21.11 -6.78
CA THR A 203 6.31 20.25 -6.42
C THR A 203 6.48 19.54 -5.07
N VAL A 204 7.73 19.27 -4.64
CA VAL A 204 8.02 18.67 -3.32
C VAL A 204 7.91 19.71 -2.19
N PHE A 205 8.19 20.98 -2.47
CA PHE A 205 8.12 22.06 -1.46
C PHE A 205 6.72 22.66 -1.26
N GLN A 206 5.76 22.40 -2.15
CA GLN A 206 4.37 22.90 -2.03
C GLN A 206 3.38 21.86 -1.46
N GLY A 207 3.88 20.72 -0.97
CA GLY A 207 3.07 19.60 -0.47
C GLY A 207 3.40 19.18 0.97
N GLN A 208 3.77 20.11 1.84
CA GLN A 208 3.80 19.92 3.30
C GLN A 208 2.90 20.95 3.98
#